data_AF-A0A1L7ALG9-F1
#
_entry.id   AF-A0A1L7ALG9-F1
#
_cell.length_a   1.000
_cell.length_b   1.000
_cell.length_c   1.000
_cell.angle_alpha   90.00
_cell.angle_beta   90.00
_cell.angle_gamma   90.00
#
_symmetry.space_group_name_H-M   'P 1'
#
loop_
_entity.id
_entity.type
_entity.pdbx_description
1 polymer ?
#
loop_
_entity_poly.entity_id
_entity_poly.type
_entity_poly.pdbx_seq_one_letter_code
_entity_poly.pdbx_strand_id
1 'polypeptide(L)'
;MRRFYLLGFLLLLSFDALAQISFKYAANGALPVTADLAWLGRVLAQPWVYVALCGYLGAFFTWMALLRHAPIGPAFAASHLEVLLVMVLAVPLFGEHLGWAQLLGGAAILAGIVCLALSETEEPGAEVPAALPSAPQRGGVPAGAPLPGTFPG
;
A
#
# COMPACT_ATOMS: atom_id res chain seq x y z
N MET A 1 -9.80 16.40 -5.72
CA MET A 1 -8.88 15.56 -4.94
C MET A 1 -9.45 14.17 -4.61
N ARG A 2 -10.57 14.02 -3.89
CA ARG A 2 -11.14 12.70 -3.52
C ARG A 2 -11.33 11.71 -4.68
N ARG A 3 -11.83 12.19 -5.84
CA ARG A 3 -12.03 11.35 -7.04
C ARG A 3 -10.72 10.81 -7.62
N PHE A 4 -9.63 11.56 -7.53
CA PHE A 4 -8.32 11.12 -8.01
C PHE A 4 -7.80 9.94 -7.19
N TYR A 5 -7.90 10.02 -5.86
CA TYR A 5 -7.52 8.91 -4.99
C TYR A 5 -8.39 7.68 -5.20
N LEU A 6 -9.71 7.83 -5.29
CA LEU A 6 -10.60 6.70 -5.54
C LEU A 6 -10.29 6.01 -6.87
N LEU A 7 -10.06 6.79 -7.94
CA LEU A 7 -9.67 6.24 -9.23
C LEU A 7 -8.30 5.56 -9.18
N GLY A 8 -7.32 6.16 -8.50
CA GLY A 8 -5.99 5.58 -8.37
C GLY A 8 -5.98 4.29 -7.53
N PHE A 9 -6.74 4.24 -6.43
CA PHE A 9 -6.91 3.03 -5.62
C PHE A 9 -7.65 1.93 -6.39
N LEU A 10 -8.71 2.28 -7.13
CA LEU A 10 -9.41 1.31 -7.96
C LEU A 10 -8.52 0.76 -9.07
N LEU A 11 -7.73 1.63 -9.70
CA LEU A 11 -6.80 1.25 -10.74
C LEU A 11 -5.68 0.35 -10.19
N LEU A 12 -5.11 0.71 -9.03
CA LEU A 12 -4.13 -0.09 -8.33
C LEU A 12 -4.68 -1.48 -8.01
N LEU A 13 -5.83 -1.52 -7.33
CA LEU A 13 -6.54 -2.75 -6.98
C LEU A 13 -6.83 -3.63 -8.21
N SER A 14 -7.15 -3.02 -9.35
CA SER A 14 -7.40 -3.73 -10.61
C SER A 14 -6.11 -4.34 -11.17
N PHE A 15 -4.99 -3.61 -11.12
CA PHE A 15 -3.69 -4.12 -11.58
C PHE A 15 -3.17 -5.25 -10.69
N ASP A 16 -3.29 -5.11 -9.37
CA ASP A 16 -2.88 -6.14 -8.42
C ASP A 16 -3.74 -7.40 -8.58
N ALA A 17 -5.07 -7.25 -8.67
CA ALA A 17 -5.96 -8.38 -8.92
C ALA A 17 -5.67 -9.06 -10.27
N LEU A 18 -5.44 -8.27 -11.33
CA LEU A 18 -5.05 -8.79 -12.64
C LEU A 18 -3.75 -9.60 -12.55
N ALA A 19 -2.75 -9.12 -11.82
CA ALA A 19 -1.48 -9.81 -11.64
C ALA A 19 -1.67 -11.14 -10.90
N GLN A 20 -2.35 -11.16 -9.76
CA GLN A 20 -2.62 -12.38 -8.99
C GLN A 20 -3.41 -13.43 -9.79
N ILE A 21 -4.47 -13.00 -10.48
CA ILE A 21 -5.28 -13.87 -11.34
C ILE A 21 -4.43 -14.44 -12.48
N SER A 22 -3.59 -13.61 -13.10
CA SER A 22 -2.72 -14.01 -14.19
C SER A 22 -1.66 -15.03 -13.74
N PHE A 23 -1.09 -14.88 -12.54
CA PHE A 23 -0.20 -15.90 -11.98
C PHE A 23 -0.88 -17.24 -11.82
N LYS A 24 -2.14 -17.24 -11.37
CA LYS A 24 -2.90 -18.48 -11.22
C LYS A 24 -3.15 -19.17 -12.56
N TYR A 25 -3.53 -18.42 -13.60
CA TYR A 25 -3.65 -18.95 -14.95
C TYR A 25 -2.32 -19.46 -15.50
N ALA A 26 -1.23 -18.72 -15.30
CA ALA A 26 0.11 -19.12 -15.71
C ALA A 26 0.55 -20.42 -15.02
N ALA A 27 0.31 -20.53 -13.71
CA ALA A 27 0.64 -21.72 -12.93
C ALA A 27 -0.12 -22.95 -13.43
N ASN A 28 -1.42 -22.81 -13.67
CA ASN A 28 -2.25 -23.88 -14.22
C ASN A 28 -1.79 -24.31 -15.62
N GLY A 29 -1.38 -23.36 -16.47
CA GLY A 29 -0.87 -23.64 -17.81
C GLY A 29 0.55 -24.23 -17.84
N ALA A 30 1.31 -24.08 -16.76
CA ALA A 30 2.68 -24.59 -16.65
C ALA A 30 2.81 -25.96 -15.99
N LEU A 31 1.69 -26.62 -15.62
CA LEU A 31 1.69 -27.96 -15.05
C LEU A 31 2.27 -29.00 -16.03
N PRO A 32 2.92 -30.08 -15.53
CA PRO A 32 3.25 -30.36 -14.13
C PRO A 32 4.40 -29.47 -13.62
N VAL A 33 4.40 -29.16 -12.32
CA VAL A 33 5.48 -28.39 -11.70
C VAL A 33 6.70 -29.29 -11.52
N THR A 34 7.79 -28.95 -12.21
CA THR A 34 9.06 -29.66 -12.12
C THR A 34 10.20 -28.65 -11.97
N ALA A 35 11.24 -29.00 -11.20
CA ALA A 35 12.40 -28.12 -10.98
C ALA A 35 13.44 -28.27 -12.11
N ASP A 36 13.00 -28.10 -13.35
CA ASP A 36 13.81 -28.27 -14.55
C ASP A 36 13.65 -27.10 -15.53
N LEU A 37 14.62 -26.99 -16.44
CA LEU A 37 14.61 -25.94 -17.46
C LEU A 37 13.41 -26.08 -18.41
N ALA A 38 12.87 -27.28 -18.58
CA ALA A 38 11.68 -27.49 -19.40
C ALA A 38 10.43 -26.87 -18.76
N TRP A 39 10.25 -26.97 -17.45
CA TRP A 39 9.18 -26.24 -16.75
C TRP A 39 9.37 -24.73 -16.83
N LEU A 40 10.60 -24.22 -16.66
CA LEU A 40 10.87 -22.80 -16.83
C LEU A 40 10.49 -22.32 -18.23
N GLY A 41 10.82 -23.10 -19.27
CA GLY A 41 10.38 -22.84 -20.63
C GLY A 41 8.86 -22.81 -20.79
N ARG A 42 8.14 -23.75 -20.14
CA ARG A 42 6.66 -23.76 -20.13
C ARG A 42 6.08 -22.52 -19.46
N VAL A 43 6.63 -22.11 -18.32
CA VAL A 43 6.20 -20.89 -17.59
C VAL A 43 6.40 -19.67 -18.48
N LEU A 44 7.58 -19.49 -19.05
CA LEU A 44 7.87 -18.35 -19.93
C LEU A 44 7.02 -18.35 -21.20
N ALA A 45 6.59 -19.52 -21.69
CA ALA A 45 5.68 -19.62 -22.82
C ALA A 45 4.22 -19.23 -22.47
N GLN A 46 3.84 -19.12 -21.20
CA GLN A 46 2.48 -18.76 -20.83
C GLN A 46 2.22 -17.27 -21.07
N PRO A 47 1.20 -16.91 -21.88
CA PRO A 47 0.88 -15.50 -22.16
C PRO A 47 0.51 -14.74 -20.88
N TRP A 48 -0.10 -15.43 -19.91
CA TRP A 48 -0.50 -14.86 -18.63
C TRP A 48 0.67 -14.38 -17.77
N VAL A 49 1.89 -14.91 -17.94
CA VAL A 49 3.08 -14.39 -17.24
C VAL A 49 3.35 -12.94 -17.66
N TYR A 50 3.19 -12.64 -18.94
CA TYR A 50 3.39 -11.29 -19.46
C TYR A 50 2.25 -10.35 -19.04
N VAL A 51 1.01 -10.85 -18.99
CA VAL A 51 -0.12 -10.08 -18.42
C VAL A 51 0.13 -9.76 -16.94
N ALA A 52 0.64 -10.73 -16.17
CA ALA A 52 1.01 -10.51 -14.77
C ALA A 52 2.12 -9.46 -14.63
N LEU A 53 3.14 -9.51 -15.50
CA LEU A 53 4.22 -8.53 -15.53
C LEU A 53 3.71 -7.12 -15.85
N CYS A 54 2.83 -6.99 -16.85
CA CYS A 54 2.18 -5.72 -17.19
C CYS A 54 1.31 -5.21 -16.02
N GLY A 55 0.57 -6.10 -15.35
CA GLY A 55 -0.20 -5.78 -14.14
C GLY A 55 0.71 -5.23 -13.05
N TYR A 56 1.81 -5.92 -12.73
CA TYR A 56 2.78 -5.47 -11.73
C TYR A 56 3.41 -4.13 -12.06
N LEU A 57 3.80 -3.90 -13.31
CA LEU A 57 4.32 -2.61 -13.75
C LEU A 57 3.29 -1.50 -13.58
N GLY A 58 2.03 -1.76 -13.98
CA GLY A 58 0.92 -0.84 -13.81
C GLY A 58 0.64 -0.51 -12.34
N ALA A 59 0.61 -1.53 -11.49
CA ALA A 59 0.47 -1.39 -10.04
C ALA A 59 1.61 -0.55 -9.46
N PHE A 60 2.86 -0.84 -9.84
CA PHE A 60 4.03 -0.10 -9.36
C PHE A 60 3.94 1.41 -9.67
N PHE A 61 3.67 1.79 -10.92
CA PHE A 61 3.55 3.20 -11.27
C PHE A 61 2.35 3.88 -10.60
N THR A 62 1.22 3.18 -10.53
CA THR A 62 0.01 3.68 -9.86
C THR A 62 0.27 3.90 -8.37
N TRP A 63 0.95 2.96 -7.72
CA TRP A 63 1.36 3.02 -6.33
C TRP A 63 2.32 4.19 -6.07
N MET A 64 3.36 4.35 -6.88
CA MET A 64 4.29 5.48 -6.77
C MET A 64 3.57 6.84 -6.93
N ALA A 65 2.59 6.92 -7.84
CA ALA A 65 1.79 8.13 -8.01
C ALA A 65 0.88 8.40 -6.80
N LEU A 66 0.34 7.34 -6.20
CA LEU A 66 -0.51 7.40 -5.00
C LEU A 66 0.27 7.82 -3.76
N LEU A 67 1.41 7.20 -3.49
CA LEU A 67 2.28 7.52 -2.34
C LEU A 67 2.69 8.98 -2.31
N ARG A 68 2.73 9.64 -3.47
CA ARG A 68 3.09 11.05 -3.58
C ARG A 68 2.06 12.01 -2.97
N HIS A 69 0.82 11.56 -2.76
CA HIS A 69 -0.28 12.43 -2.34
C HIS A 69 -1.28 11.79 -1.37
N ALA A 70 -1.31 10.46 -1.22
CA ALA A 70 -2.33 9.76 -0.45
C ALA A 70 -1.91 9.61 1.03
N PRO A 71 -2.86 9.78 1.98
CA PRO A 71 -2.63 9.41 3.38
C PRO A 71 -2.37 7.91 3.50
N ILE A 72 -1.52 7.53 4.46
CA ILE A 72 -1.01 6.16 4.62
C ILE A 72 -2.13 5.19 5.00
N GLY A 73 -3.12 5.61 5.79
CA GLY A 73 -4.23 4.74 6.22
C GLY A 73 -5.09 4.18 5.09
N PRO A 74 -5.69 5.03 4.23
CA PRO A 74 -6.44 4.55 3.07
C PRO A 74 -5.61 3.69 2.11
N ALA A 75 -4.31 3.99 1.98
CA ALA A 75 -3.40 3.18 1.20
C ALA A 75 -3.23 1.78 1.78
N PHE A 76 -3.05 1.69 3.08
CA PHE A 76 -2.92 0.42 3.78
C PHE A 76 -4.22 -0.40 3.72
N ALA A 77 -5.38 0.23 3.89
CA ALA A 77 -6.67 -0.43 3.75
C ALA A 77 -6.88 -1.00 2.33
N ALA A 78 -6.50 -0.24 1.29
CA ALA A 78 -6.64 -0.66 -0.10
C ALA A 78 -5.74 -1.87 -0.45
N SER A 79 -4.50 -1.91 0.04
CA SER A 79 -3.58 -3.03 -0.22
C SER A 79 -4.10 -4.38 0.31
N HIS A 80 -4.88 -4.38 1.39
CA HIS A 80 -5.45 -5.62 1.93
C HIS A 80 -6.75 -6.02 1.22
N LEU A 81 -7.44 -5.05 0.62
CA LEU A 81 -8.68 -5.30 -0.11
C LEU A 81 -8.45 -6.14 -1.37
N GLU A 82 -7.23 -6.15 -1.94
CA GLU A 82 -6.90 -6.97 -3.11
C GLU A 82 -7.06 -8.46 -2.84
N VAL A 83 -6.65 -8.93 -1.65
CA VAL A 83 -6.75 -10.35 -1.29
C VAL A 83 -8.20 -10.80 -1.24
N LEU A 84 -9.07 -9.95 -0.67
CA LEU A 84 -10.52 -10.20 -0.65
C LEU A 84 -11.11 -10.17 -2.06
N LEU A 85 -10.69 -9.20 -2.89
CA LEU A 85 -11.16 -9.10 -4.27
C LEU A 85 -10.79 -10.35 -5.07
N VAL A 86 -9.54 -10.81 -5.01
CA VAL A 86 -9.07 -12.00 -5.73
C VAL A 86 -9.74 -13.26 -5.19
N MET A 87 -9.92 -13.38 -3.88
CA MET A 87 -10.68 -14.48 -3.28
C MET A 87 -12.11 -14.56 -3.83
N VAL A 88 -12.81 -13.43 -3.92
CA VAL A 88 -14.17 -13.38 -4.47
C VAL A 88 -14.16 -13.67 -5.97
N LEU A 89 -13.23 -13.08 -6.73
CA LEU A 89 -13.10 -13.30 -8.17
C LEU A 89 -12.69 -14.73 -8.50
N ALA A 90 -12.04 -15.45 -7.57
CA ALA A 90 -11.62 -16.81 -7.82
C ALA A 90 -12.79 -17.79 -8.02
N VAL A 91 -13.95 -17.52 -7.40
CA VAL A 91 -15.15 -18.36 -7.51
C VAL A 91 -15.68 -18.38 -8.95
N PRO A 92 -16.05 -17.25 -9.59
CA PRO A 92 -16.53 -17.27 -10.97
C PRO A 92 -15.42 -17.54 -12.00
N LEU A 93 -14.17 -17.16 -11.73
CA LEU A 93 -13.08 -17.31 -12.72
C LEU A 93 -12.49 -18.72 -12.76
N PHE A 94 -12.38 -19.40 -11.61
CA PHE A 94 -11.76 -20.72 -11.51
C PHE A 94 -12.73 -21.82 -11.05
N GLY A 95 -13.99 -21.48 -10.76
CA GLY A 95 -14.98 -22.44 -10.25
C GLY A 95 -14.64 -22.95 -8.85
N GLU A 96 -13.84 -22.21 -8.09
CA GLU A 96 -13.39 -22.63 -6.76
C GLU A 96 -14.47 -22.44 -5.71
N HIS A 97 -14.55 -23.39 -4.79
CA HIS A 97 -15.44 -23.29 -3.63
C HIS A 97 -14.70 -22.66 -2.46
N LEU A 98 -15.25 -21.57 -1.92
CA LEU A 98 -14.73 -20.97 -0.70
C LEU A 98 -15.10 -21.83 0.51
N GLY A 99 -14.11 -22.48 1.10
CA GLY A 99 -14.26 -23.24 2.33
C GLY A 99 -14.44 -22.32 3.55
N TRP A 100 -14.91 -22.91 4.65
CA TRP A 100 -15.13 -22.19 5.92
C TRP A 100 -13.88 -21.46 6.43
N ALA A 101 -12.69 -22.04 6.27
CA ALA A 101 -11.44 -21.39 6.67
C ALA A 101 -11.16 -20.11 5.88
N GLN A 102 -11.45 -20.10 4.57
CA GLN A 102 -11.27 -18.92 3.71
C GLN A 102 -12.30 -17.84 4.05
N LEU A 103 -13.54 -18.24 4.36
CA LEU A 103 -14.57 -17.31 4.81
C LEU A 103 -14.20 -16.67 6.16
N LEU A 104 -13.73 -17.46 7.12
CA LEU A 104 -13.29 -16.95 8.42
C LEU A 104 -12.06 -16.05 8.29
N GLY A 105 -11.06 -16.46 7.51
CA GLY A 105 -9.88 -15.65 7.24
C GLY A 105 -10.23 -14.35 6.52
N GLY A 106 -11.09 -14.42 5.49
CA GLY A 106 -11.58 -13.25 4.77
C GLY A 106 -12.38 -12.30 5.67
N ALA A 107 -13.23 -12.83 6.55
CA ALA A 107 -13.96 -12.04 7.53
C ALA A 107 -13.01 -11.34 8.52
N ALA A 108 -11.95 -12.03 8.98
CA ALA A 108 -10.95 -11.44 9.86
C ALA A 108 -10.16 -10.31 9.19
N ILE A 109 -9.75 -10.49 7.92
CA ILE A 109 -9.10 -9.44 7.13
C ILE A 109 -10.03 -8.23 6.96
N LEU A 110 -11.29 -8.48 6.60
CA LEU A 110 -12.28 -7.42 6.45
C LEU A 110 -12.50 -6.66 7.76
N ALA A 111 -12.58 -7.35 8.89
CA ALA A 111 -12.67 -6.73 10.22
C ALA A 111 -11.45 -5.86 10.53
N GLY A 112 -10.24 -6.31 10.19
CA GLY A 112 -9.02 -5.51 10.32
C GLY A 112 -9.04 -4.23 9.48
N ILE A 113 -9.51 -4.32 8.23
CA ILE A 113 -9.67 -3.16 7.34
C ILE A 113 -10.69 -2.16 7.92
N VAL A 114 -11.83 -2.65 8.42
CA VAL A 114 -12.85 -1.80 9.06
C VAL A 114 -12.30 -1.12 10.30
N CYS A 115 -11.58 -1.85 11.15
CA CYS A 115 -10.93 -1.29 12.34
C CYS A 115 -9.98 -0.14 11.98
N LEU A 116 -9.13 -0.34 10.97
CA LEU A 116 -8.21 0.70 10.50
C LEU A 116 -8.93 1.92 9.92
N ALA A 117 -9.99 1.70 9.15
CA ALA A 117 -10.79 2.79 8.58
C ALA A 117 -11.48 3.64 9.66
N LEU A 118 -11.91 3.01 10.76
CA LEU A 118 -12.50 3.72 11.90
C LEU A 118 -11.44 4.52 12.67
N SER A 119 -10.26 3.95 12.95
CA SER A 119 -9.17 4.67 13.61
C SER A 119 -8.71 5.92 12.86
N GLU A 120 -8.64 5.86 11.52
CA GLU A 120 -8.28 7.02 10.69
C GLU A 120 -9.34 8.13 10.69
N THR A 121 -10.57 7.84 11.13
CA THR A 121 -11.65 8.83 11.25
C THR A 121 -11.62 9.57 12.59
N GLU A 122 -10.91 9.03 13.59
CA GLU A 122 -10.93 9.50 14.99
C GLU A 122 -9.79 10.49 15.34
N GLU A 123 -8.90 10.80 14.39
CA GLU A 123 -7.91 11.88 14.48
C GLU A 123 -8.49 13.24 13.98
N PRO A 124 -9.40 13.85 14.75
CA PRO A 124 -9.38 15.30 14.94
C PRO A 124 -9.31 15.63 16.45
N GLY A 125 -8.09 15.71 17.00
CA GLY A 125 -7.86 16.35 18.29
C GLY A 125 -7.40 15.45 19.42
N ALA A 126 -6.22 14.84 19.30
CA ALA A 126 -5.41 14.55 20.47
C ALA A 126 -4.97 15.89 21.09
N GLU A 127 -5.85 16.40 21.94
CA GLU A 127 -5.67 17.53 22.85
C GLU A 127 -4.31 17.39 23.55
N VAL A 128 -3.34 18.23 23.15
CA VAL A 128 -2.13 18.45 23.93
C VAL A 128 -2.57 19.16 25.20
N PRO A 129 -2.47 18.54 26.40
CA PRO A 129 -2.85 19.22 27.63
C PRO A 129 -1.97 20.46 27.79
N ALA A 130 -2.63 21.61 27.94
CA ALA A 130 -1.98 22.88 28.22
C ALA A 130 -1.13 22.79 29.50
N ALA A 131 0.18 23.05 29.37
CA ALA A 131 0.99 23.88 30.26
C ALA A 131 2.47 23.46 30.20
N LEU A 132 3.26 24.16 29.38
CA LEU A 132 4.65 24.43 29.76
C LEU A 132 4.70 25.92 30.16
N PRO A 133 5.01 26.27 31.41
CA PRO A 133 5.15 27.67 31.80
C PRO A 133 6.26 28.31 30.96
N SER A 134 5.93 29.44 30.33
CA SER A 134 6.84 30.27 29.55
C SER A 134 8.07 30.64 30.38
N ALA A 135 9.25 30.31 29.88
CA ALA A 135 10.54 30.69 30.46
C ALA A 135 10.62 32.23 30.63
N PRO A 136 11.31 32.74 31.67
CA PRO A 136 11.36 34.16 31.93
C PRO A 136 12.09 34.87 30.79
N GLN A 137 11.47 35.93 30.25
CA GLN A 137 12.11 36.80 29.27
C GLN A 137 13.39 37.38 29.88
N ARG A 138 14.55 36.91 29.42
CA ARG A 138 15.82 37.58 29.68
C ARG A 138 15.80 38.92 28.94
N GLY A 139 15.81 39.99 29.73
CA GLY A 139 15.89 41.37 29.27
C GLY A 139 17.07 41.62 28.34
N GLY A 140 16.95 42.74 27.62
CA GLY A 140 17.74 43.10 26.45
C GLY A 140 19.24 42.88 26.56
N VAL A 141 19.80 42.35 25.47
CA VAL A 141 21.23 42.39 25.19
C VAL A 141 21.57 43.83 24.75
N PRO A 142 22.44 44.56 25.45
CA PRO A 142 22.94 45.83 24.93
C PRO A 142 23.83 45.56 23.71
N ALA A 143 23.51 46.24 22.59
CA ALA A 143 24.33 46.26 21.39
C ALA A 143 25.67 46.95 21.71
N GLY A 144 26.76 46.19 21.82
CA GLY A 144 28.07 46.80 22.05
C GLY A 144 29.19 45.88 22.54
N ALA A 145 29.28 44.62 22.09
CA ALA A 145 30.45 43.78 22.36
C ALA A 145 31.32 43.66 21.08
N PRO A 146 32.61 44.01 21.11
CA PRO A 146 33.48 43.91 19.93
C PRO A 146 33.79 42.46 19.57
N LEU A 147 33.88 42.16 18.27
CA LEU A 147 34.28 40.84 17.76
C LEU A 147 35.76 40.55 18.09
N PRO A 148 36.11 39.37 18.63
CA PRO A 148 37.50 39.00 18.87
C PRO A 148 38.14 38.58 17.54
N GLY A 149 39.03 39.40 16.99
CA GLY A 149 39.74 39.05 15.75
C GLY A 149 40.64 40.10 15.11
N THR A 150 40.67 41.34 15.58
CA THR A 150 41.62 42.35 15.08
C THR A 150 42.82 42.47 16.02
N PHE A 151 43.95 41.87 15.63
CA PHE A 151 45.28 42.20 16.17
C PHE A 151 45.96 43.23 15.25
N PRO A 152 46.58 44.30 15.78
CA PRO A 152 47.49 45.16 15.02
C PRO A 152 48.94 44.69 15.21
N GLY A 153 49.71 44.65 14.11
CA GLY A 153 51.16 44.38 14.11
C GLY A 153 51.60 43.54 12.94
#